data_AF-A9KPM6-F1
#
_entry.id   AF-A9KPM6-F1
#
_cell.length_a   1.000
_cell.length_b   1.000
_cell.length_c   1.000
_cell.angle_alpha   90.00
_cell.angle_beta   90.00
_cell.angle_gamma   90.00
#
_symmetry.space_group_name_H-M   'P 1'
#
loop_
_entity.id
_entity.type
_entity.pdbx_description
1 polymer ?
#
loop_
_entity_poly.entity_id
_entity_poly.type
_entity_poly.pdbx_seq_one_letter_code
_entity_poly.pdbx_strand_id
1 'polypeptide(L)'
;MLLYDHNMEPEVAMKYGIRKPSLKKSFKARTTGKAKRKIKKALIPGYGKKGMGWLKNPKKAAYNKVYNKTSVSLSSILKNLFK
;
A
#
# COMPACT_ATOMS: atom_id res chain seq x y z
N MET A 1 -6.71 28.43 10.88
CA MET A 1 -8.16 28.44 10.58
C MET A 1 -8.28 28.39 9.06
N LEU A 2 -8.61 27.29 8.37
CA LEU A 2 -9.19 25.99 8.70
C LEU A 2 -8.08 24.90 8.70
N LEU A 3 -7.52 24.55 9.86
CA LEU A 3 -7.78 23.28 10.55
C LEU A 3 -7.63 22.05 9.62
N TYR A 4 -6.44 21.44 9.62
CA TYR A 4 -6.21 19.98 9.73
C TYR A 4 -4.70 19.68 9.82
N ASP A 5 -4.02 20.36 10.76
CA ASP A 5 -3.01 19.71 11.59
C ASP A 5 -3.77 19.12 12.78
N HIS A 6 -3.41 17.92 13.21
CA HIS A 6 -4.19 16.97 14.03
C HIS A 6 -5.22 16.14 13.24
N ASN A 7 -4.85 14.88 12.96
CA ASN A 7 -5.68 13.66 13.08
C ASN A 7 -4.95 12.49 12.39
N MET A 8 -3.80 12.15 12.97
CA MET A 8 -3.28 10.80 12.90
C MET A 8 -4.06 9.99 13.93
N GLU A 9 -5.26 9.54 13.56
CA GLU A 9 -6.07 8.65 14.39
C GLU A 9 -5.75 7.19 14.06
N PRO A 10 -4.93 6.48 14.85
CA PRO A 10 -4.86 5.02 14.85
C PRO A 10 -6.08 4.35 15.53
N GLU A 11 -7.23 5.03 15.65
CA GLU A 11 -8.48 4.50 16.22
C GLU A 11 -9.23 3.54 15.28
N VAL A 12 -8.74 3.30 14.05
CA VAL A 12 -9.39 2.33 13.15
C VAL A 12 -8.88 0.95 13.50
N ALA A 13 -9.68 0.21 14.27
CA ALA A 13 -9.49 -1.21 14.56
C ALA A 13 -8.86 -1.95 13.37
N MET A 14 -7.72 -2.61 13.61
CA MET A 14 -6.98 -3.35 12.60
C MET A 14 -7.92 -4.26 11.82
N LYS A 15 -7.98 -4.10 10.49
CA LYS A 15 -8.88 -4.91 9.67
C LYS A 15 -8.24 -6.26 9.37
N TYR A 16 -8.85 -7.33 9.84
CA TYR A 16 -8.42 -8.72 9.65
C TYR A 16 -9.21 -9.39 8.52
N GLY A 17 -8.63 -10.38 7.83
CA GLY A 17 -9.33 -11.21 6.84
C GLY A 17 -9.05 -10.86 5.36
N ILE A 18 -10.01 -11.19 4.49
CA ILE A 18 -9.85 -11.09 3.03
C ILE A 18 -9.93 -9.65 2.55
N ARG A 19 -8.89 -9.19 1.82
CA ARG A 19 -8.92 -7.87 1.18
C ARG A 19 -9.91 -7.85 0.02
N LYS A 20 -10.74 -6.81 -0.06
CA LYS A 20 -11.64 -6.56 -1.20
C LYS A 20 -10.82 -6.33 -2.49
N PRO A 21 -10.92 -7.21 -3.50
CA PRO A 21 -10.24 -7.01 -4.76
C PRO A 21 -10.94 -5.89 -5.55
N SER A 22 -10.21 -5.24 -6.45
CA SER A 22 -10.79 -4.24 -7.36
C SER A 22 -10.16 -4.32 -8.73
N LEU A 23 -10.96 -4.74 -9.72
CA LEU A 23 -10.50 -4.99 -11.10
C LEU A 23 -9.96 -3.72 -11.77
N LYS A 24 -10.71 -2.61 -11.66
CA LYS A 24 -10.31 -1.30 -12.18
C LYS A 24 -8.95 -0.83 -11.64
N LYS A 25 -8.70 -1.01 -10.33
CA LYS A 25 -7.42 -0.62 -9.72
C LYS A 25 -6.27 -1.55 -10.16
N SER A 26 -6.55 -2.85 -10.28
CA SER A 26 -5.57 -3.82 -10.79
C SER A 26 -5.14 -3.48 -12.22
N PHE A 27 -6.08 -3.20 -13.12
CA PHE A 27 -5.78 -2.84 -14.50
C PHE A 27 -5.00 -1.52 -14.60
N LYS A 28 -5.44 -0.47 -13.90
CA LYS A 28 -4.71 0.82 -13.86
C LYS A 28 -3.30 0.68 -13.30
N ALA A 29 -3.08 -0.20 -12.31
CA ALA A 29 -1.76 -0.44 -11.75
C ALA A 29 -0.80 -1.08 -12.76
N ARG A 30 -1.32 -1.84 -13.73
CA ARG A 30 -0.54 -2.48 -14.80
C ARG A 30 -0.26 -1.56 -15.98
N THR A 31 -1.19 -0.64 -16.29
CA THR A 31 -1.08 0.30 -17.43
C THR A 31 -0.54 1.67 -16.99
N THR A 32 -1.42 2.66 -16.85
CA THR A 32 -1.08 4.07 -16.62
C THR A 32 -0.31 4.31 -15.33
N GLY A 33 -0.64 3.57 -14.26
CA GLY A 33 0.07 3.64 -12.99
C GLY A 33 1.52 3.16 -13.08
N LYS A 34 1.79 2.16 -13.93
CA LYS A 34 3.15 1.64 -14.16
C LYS A 34 4.00 2.69 -14.88
N ALA A 35 3.48 3.31 -15.93
CA ALA A 35 4.16 4.37 -16.67
C ALA A 35 4.52 5.56 -15.77
N LYS A 36 3.56 6.08 -15.01
CA LYS A 36 3.79 7.20 -14.07
C LYS A 36 4.86 6.87 -13.01
N ARG A 37 4.91 5.64 -12.50
CA ARG A 37 5.93 5.22 -11.53
C ARG A 37 7.33 5.15 -12.15
N LYS A 38 7.46 4.73 -13.42
CA LYS A 38 8.75 4.70 -14.11
C LYS A 38 9.34 6.10 -14.24
N ILE A 39 8.52 7.06 -14.69
CA ILE A 39 8.93 8.47 -14.82
C ILE A 39 9.37 9.03 -13.47
N LYS A 40 8.56 8.84 -12.41
CA LYS A 40 8.93 9.32 -11.06
C LYS A 40 10.21 8.69 -10.50
N LYS A 41 10.49 7.43 -10.82
CA LYS A 41 11.74 6.77 -10.43
C LYS A 41 12.96 7.33 -11.15
N ALA A 42 12.80 7.80 -12.39
CA ALA A 42 13.88 8.40 -13.17
C ALA A 42 14.18 9.84 -12.70
N LEU A 43 13.16 10.60 -12.32
CA LEU A 43 13.30 12.01 -11.96
C LEU A 43 13.61 12.27 -10.49
N ILE A 44 13.08 11.44 -9.56
CA ILE A 44 13.16 11.72 -8.13
C ILE A 44 14.17 10.77 -7.48
N PRO A 45 15.33 11.28 -7.00
CA PRO A 45 16.28 10.47 -6.25
C PRO A 45 15.61 9.94 -4.98
N GLY A 46 15.78 8.64 -4.70
CA GLY A 46 15.18 7.98 -3.54
C GLY A 46 13.72 7.50 -3.71
N TYR A 47 13.01 7.85 -4.79
CA TYR A 47 11.62 7.42 -4.97
C TYR A 47 11.50 5.89 -5.18
N GLY A 48 10.71 5.24 -4.33
CA GLY A 48 10.46 3.80 -4.42
C GLY A 48 11.64 2.91 -4.02
N LYS A 49 12.65 3.45 -3.32
CA LYS A 49 13.73 2.68 -2.70
C LYS A 49 13.23 1.93 -1.46
N LYS A 50 13.82 0.76 -1.18
CA LYS A 50 13.51 -0.04 0.02
C LYS A 50 13.89 0.76 1.27
N GLY A 51 13.08 0.71 2.32
CA GLY A 51 13.33 1.41 3.58
C GLY A 51 12.77 2.84 3.67
N MET A 52 12.46 3.50 2.55
CA MET A 52 11.98 4.89 2.53
C MET A 52 10.69 5.13 3.34
N GLY A 53 9.87 4.08 3.52
CA GLY A 53 8.67 4.14 4.36
C GLY A 53 8.96 4.29 5.85
N TRP A 54 10.06 3.72 6.35
CA TRP A 54 10.48 3.85 7.74
C TRP A 54 11.05 5.24 8.02
N LEU A 55 11.80 5.79 7.06
CA LEU A 55 12.35 7.14 7.16
C LEU A 55 11.26 8.22 7.12
N LYS A 56 10.24 8.04 6.27
CA LYS A 56 9.16 9.04 6.11
C LYS A 56 8.06 8.93 7.18
N ASN A 57 7.65 7.72 7.55
CA ASN A 57 6.60 7.51 8.55
C ASN A 57 6.74 6.13 9.23
N PRO A 58 7.49 6.04 10.34
CA PRO A 58 7.77 4.77 11.01
C PRO A 58 6.53 4.14 11.63
N LYS A 59 5.63 4.93 12.23
CA LYS A 59 4.37 4.44 12.84
C LYS A 59 3.48 3.74 11.81
N LYS A 60 3.29 4.35 10.63
CA LYS A 60 2.52 3.75 9.52
C LYS A 60 3.22 2.53 8.93
N ALA A 61 4.55 2.52 8.89
CA ALA A 61 5.32 1.37 8.42
C ALA A 61 5.10 0.15 9.32
N ALA A 62 5.09 0.34 10.65
CA ALA A 62 4.80 -0.71 11.61
C ALA A 62 3.38 -1.27 11.46
N TYR A 63 2.35 -0.41 11.42
CA TYR A 63 0.96 -0.83 11.20
C TYR A 63 0.79 -1.62 9.90
N ASN A 64 1.31 -1.10 8.78
CA ASN A 64 1.25 -1.78 7.49
C ASN A 64 1.95 -3.14 7.50
N LYS A 65 3.00 -3.30 8.31
CA LYS A 65 3.69 -4.59 8.45
C LYS A 65 2.81 -5.62 9.13
N VAL A 66 2.10 -5.24 10.21
CA VAL A 66 1.14 -6.12 10.86
C VAL A 66 -0.05 -6.39 9.93
N TYR A 67 -0.60 -5.38 9.27
CA TYR A 67 -1.77 -5.51 8.38
C TYR A 67 -1.48 -6.46 7.22
N ASN A 68 -0.28 -6.36 6.64
CA ASN A 68 0.11 -7.23 5.54
C ASN A 68 0.31 -8.69 5.95
N LYS A 69 0.66 -8.96 7.22
CA LYS A 69 0.77 -10.31 7.78
C LYS A 69 -0.59 -10.91 8.11
N THR A 70 -1.53 -10.11 8.60
CA THR A 70 -2.81 -10.60 9.15
C THR A 70 -3.98 -10.56 8.17
N SER A 71 -3.79 -10.02 6.95
CA SER A 71 -4.82 -10.02 5.90
C SER A 71 -4.40 -10.81 4.67
N VAL A 72 -5.30 -11.63 4.16
CA VAL A 72 -5.09 -12.51 3.01
C VAL A 72 -5.69 -11.86 1.76
N SER A 73 -5.03 -11.99 0.61
CA SER A 73 -5.59 -11.52 -0.66
C SER A 73 -6.19 -12.68 -1.44
N LEU A 74 -7.37 -12.48 -2.03
CA LEU A 74 -8.02 -13.48 -2.90
C LEU A 74 -7.11 -13.90 -4.06
N SER A 75 -6.33 -12.97 -4.62
CA SER A 75 -5.36 -13.29 -5.67
C SER A 75 -4.25 -14.23 -5.20
N SER A 76 -3.88 -14.22 -3.91
CA SER A 76 -2.89 -15.15 -3.35
C SER A 76 -3.50 -16.53 -3.14
N ILE A 77 -4.77 -16.60 -2.74
CA ILE A 77 -5.51 -17.86 -2.58
C ILE A 77 -5.67 -18.52 -3.95
N LEU A 78 -6.14 -17.77 -4.96
CA LEU A 78 -6.31 -18.25 -6.32
C LEU A 78 -4.98 -18.76 -6.91
N LYS A 79 -3.88 -18.04 -6.68
CA LYS A 79 -2.56 -18.44 -7.18
C LYS A 79 -2.03 -19.74 -6.54
N ASN A 80 -2.38 -20.01 -5.29
CA ASN A 80 -2.00 -21.26 -4.61
C ASN A 80 -2.91 -22.43 -5.01
N LEU A 81 -4.15 -22.15 -5.44
CA LEU A 81 -5.12 -23.15 -5.86
C LEU A 81 -4.87 -23.67 -7.29
N PHE A 82 -4.39 -22.82 -8.19
CA PHE A 82 -4.02 -23.17 -9.56
C PHE A 82 -2.51 -23.35 -9.74
N LYS A 83 -1.82 -23.86 -8.70
CA LYS A 83 -0.40 -24.17 -8.76
C LYS A 83 -0.17 -25.48 -9.52
#